data_AF-B9UNQ6-F1
#
_entry.id   AF-B9UNQ6-F1
#
_cell.length_a   1.000
_cell.length_b   1.000
_cell.length_c   1.000
_cell.angle_alpha   90.00
_cell.angle_beta   90.00
_cell.angle_gamma   90.00
#
_symmetry.space_group_name_H-M   'P 1'
#
loop_
_entity.id
_entity.type
_entity.pdbx_description
1 polymer ?
#
loop_
_entity_poly.entity_id
_entity_poly.type
_entity_poly.pdbx_seq_one_letter_code
_entity_poly.pdbx_strand_id
1 'polypeptide(L)'
;SSVYEEISRKFDGCCFLENIREKSSKKGLEELQQKILYGVLREKIVQVERVEEGKHMIKHRLCRRKVLIVLDDVDQLDQLKALA
;
A
#
# COMPACT_ATOMS: atom_id res chain seq x y z
N SER A 1 -0.59 8.04 22.04
CA SER A 1 -0.66 7.98 20.57
C SER A 1 0.60 7.33 20.05
N SER A 2 0.51 6.57 18.96
CA SER A 2 1.71 6.06 18.28
C SER A 2 2.33 7.12 17.37
N VAL A 3 3.63 7.01 17.06
CA VAL A 3 4.31 7.89 16.08
C VAL A 3 3.57 7.88 14.74
N TYR A 4 3.06 6.73 14.31
CA TYR A 4 2.26 6.60 13.10
C TYR A 4 0.96 7.42 13.16
N GLU A 5 0.21 7.36 14.25
CA GLU A 5 -1.03 8.13 14.43
C GLU A 5 -0.79 9.64 14.42
N GLU A 6 0.33 10.09 14.98
CA GLU A 6 0.68 11.51 15.01
C GLU A 6 1.08 12.03 13.63
N ILE A 7 1.88 11.24 12.90
CA ILE A 7 2.38 11.62 11.58
C ILE A 7 1.27 11.50 10.52
N SER A 8 0.45 10.45 10.56
CA SER A 8 -0.59 10.18 9.55
C SER A 8 -1.60 11.32 9.39
N ARG A 9 -1.85 12.10 10.46
CA ARG A 9 -2.70 13.31 10.42
C ARG A 9 -2.20 14.41 9.48
N LYS A 10 -0.94 14.35 9.02
CA LYS A 10 -0.31 15.33 8.11
C LYS A 10 -0.40 14.96 6.62
N PHE A 11 -1.12 13.89 6.30
CA PHE A 11 -1.24 13.29 4.97
C PHE A 11 -2.72 13.15 4.58
N ASP A 12 -2.99 13.22 3.27
CA ASP A 12 -4.34 13.09 2.69
C ASP A 12 -4.87 11.65 2.76
N GLY A 13 -3.96 10.68 2.91
CA GLY A 13 -4.27 9.28 3.11
C GLY A 13 -3.07 8.53 3.68
N CYS A 14 -3.36 7.48 4.46
CA CYS A 14 -2.34 6.68 5.11
C CYS A 14 -2.68 5.19 5.06
N CYS A 15 -1.67 4.34 4.92
CA CYS A 15 -1.81 2.89 4.99
C CYS A 15 -0.62 2.30 5.74
N PHE A 16 -0.90 1.37 6.65
CA PHE A 16 0.11 0.59 7.34
C PHE A 16 -0.06 -0.87 6.95
N LEU A 17 1.00 -1.47 6.42
CA LEU A 17 1.04 -2.88 6.03
C LEU A 17 2.12 -3.60 6.82
N GLU A 18 1.70 -4.41 7.79
CA GLU A 18 2.56 -5.31 8.58
C GLU A 18 2.85 -6.64 7.87
N ASN A 19 3.97 -7.26 8.22
CA ASN A 19 4.35 -8.61 7.78
C ASN A 19 4.39 -8.77 6.26
N ILE A 20 5.07 -7.86 5.54
CA ILE A 20 5.12 -7.86 4.08
C ILE A 20 5.74 -9.15 3.54
N ARG A 21 6.85 -9.61 4.10
CA ARG A 21 7.50 -10.87 3.74
C ARG A 21 6.52 -12.06 3.76
N GLU A 22 5.81 -12.24 4.87
CA GLU A 22 4.88 -13.36 5.02
C GLU A 22 3.65 -13.21 4.12
N LYS A 23 3.04 -12.03 4.07
CA LYS A 23 1.79 -11.79 3.32
C LYS A 23 2.01 -11.85 1.82
N SER A 24 3.12 -11.31 1.31
CA SER A 24 3.46 -11.39 -0.11
C SER A 24 3.66 -12.84 -0.56
N SER A 25 4.30 -13.68 0.27
CA SER A 25 4.47 -15.11 -0.02
C SER A 25 3.16 -15.91 0.05
N LYS A 26 2.27 -15.61 1.00
CA LYS A 26 1.04 -16.41 1.20
C LYS A 26 -0.10 -16.00 0.28
N LYS A 27 -0.21 -14.71 -0.04
CA LYS A 27 -1.41 -14.13 -0.67
C LYS A 27 -1.12 -13.32 -1.94
N GLY A 28 0.16 -13.20 -2.31
CA GLY A 28 0.57 -12.38 -3.44
C GLY A 28 0.67 -10.89 -3.11
N LEU A 29 1.23 -10.14 -4.05
CA LEU A 29 1.42 -8.69 -3.93
C LEU A 29 0.13 -7.94 -4.30
N GLU A 30 -0.74 -8.54 -5.09
CA GLU A 30 -2.03 -8.02 -5.52
C GLU A 30 -2.91 -7.67 -4.32
N GLU A 31 -3.03 -8.55 -3.32
CA GLU A 31 -3.82 -8.26 -2.11
C GLU A 31 -3.23 -7.07 -1.31
N LEU A 32 -1.90 -6.94 -1.28
CA LEU A 32 -1.24 -5.81 -0.61
C LEU A 32 -1.49 -4.50 -1.36
N GLN A 33 -1.47 -4.52 -2.70
CA GLN A 33 -1.82 -3.38 -3.52
C GLN A 33 -3.28 -2.96 -3.35
N GLN A 34 -4.21 -3.92 -3.27
CA GLN A 34 -5.61 -3.66 -2.96
C GLN A 34 -5.76 -2.98 -1.59
N LYS A 35 -5.01 -3.40 -0.57
CA LYS A 35 -5.02 -2.77 0.76
C LYS A 35 -4.50 -1.33 0.73
N ILE A 36 -3.47 -1.03 -0.06
CA ILE A 36 -3.02 0.37 -0.26
C ILE A 36 -4.13 1.19 -0.89
N LEU A 37 -4.70 0.70 -1.99
CA LEU A 37 -5.76 1.40 -2.71
C LEU A 37 -6.98 1.63 -1.81
N TYR A 38 -7.41 0.63 -1.04
CA TYR A 38 -8.48 0.76 -0.06
C TYR A 38 -8.12 1.72 1.09
N GLY A 39 -6.96 1.55 1.71
CA GLY A 39 -6.56 2.33 2.89
C GLY A 39 -6.35 3.81 2.60
N VAL A 40 -5.75 4.12 1.44
CA VAL A 40 -5.41 5.49 1.05
C VAL A 40 -6.57 6.20 0.35
N LEU A 41 -7.33 5.51 -0.51
CA LEU A 41 -8.40 6.13 -1.29
C LEU A 41 -9.79 5.99 -0.65
N ARG A 42 -9.96 5.06 0.30
CA ARG A 42 -11.25 4.65 0.88
C ARG A 42 -12.28 4.16 -0.15
N GLU A 43 -11.81 3.75 -1.31
CA GLU A 43 -12.65 3.17 -2.36
C GLU A 43 -12.92 1.69 -2.05
N LYS A 44 -14.19 1.34 -1.89
CA LYS A 44 -14.62 0.01 -1.42
C LYS A 44 -14.45 -1.12 -2.44
N ILE A 45 -14.17 -0.82 -3.71
CA ILE A 45 -14.20 -1.81 -4.81
C ILE A 45 -13.01 -1.57 -5.72
N VAL A 46 -11.82 -1.96 -5.28
CA VAL A 46 -10.64 -2.01 -6.13
C VAL A 46 -10.12 -3.44 -6.11
N GLN A 47 -10.43 -4.17 -7.18
CA GLN A 47 -9.85 -5.48 -7.43
C GLN A 47 -8.59 -5.27 -8.28
N VAL A 48 -7.51 -5.90 -7.85
CA VAL A 48 -6.25 -5.97 -8.58
C VAL A 48 -6.03 -7.44 -8.91
N GLU A 49 -6.01 -7.78 -10.19
CA GLU A 49 -5.79 -9.15 -10.65
C GLU A 49 -4.32 -9.40 -11.01
N ARG A 50 -3.56 -8.33 -11.28
CA ARG A 50 -2.15 -8.41 -11.70
C ARG A 50 -1.32 -7.34 -11.01
N VAL A 51 -0.12 -7.71 -10.56
CA VAL A 51 0.81 -6.76 -9.89
C VAL A 51 1.07 -5.49 -10.70
N GLU A 52 1.29 -5.61 -12.01
CA GLU A 52 1.59 -4.44 -12.86
C GLU A 52 0.39 -3.48 -13.00
N GLU A 53 -0.83 -4.02 -13.00
CA GLU A 53 -2.04 -3.21 -12.98
C GLU A 53 -2.14 -2.46 -11.64
N GLY A 54 -1.96 -3.16 -10.52
CA GLY A 54 -1.97 -2.55 -9.19
C GLY A 54 -0.93 -1.45 -9.05
N LYS A 55 0.29 -1.64 -9.58
CA LYS A 55 1.34 -0.61 -9.61
C LYS A 55 0.86 0.64 -10.36
N HIS A 56 0.29 0.45 -11.55
CA HIS A 56 -0.22 1.55 -12.35
C HIS A 56 -1.33 2.30 -11.61
N MET A 57 -2.27 1.57 -11.00
CA MET A 57 -3.36 2.16 -10.23
C MET A 57 -2.88 2.96 -9.02
N ILE A 58 -1.95 2.40 -8.23
CA ILE A 58 -1.34 3.09 -7.09
C ILE A 58 -0.67 4.37 -7.57
N LYS A 59 0.21 4.28 -8.56
CA LYS A 59 0.92 5.45 -9.09
C LYS A 59 -0.06 6.50 -9.61
N HIS A 60 -1.00 6.12 -10.45
CA HIS A 60 -1.95 7.04 -11.08
C HIS A 60 -2.87 7.71 -10.05
N ARG A 61 -3.40 6.95 -9.08
CA ARG A 61 -4.39 7.48 -8.13
C ARG A 61 -3.74 8.25 -6.97
N LEU A 62 -2.51 7.91 -6.61
CA LEU A 62 -1.80 8.58 -5.52
C LEU A 62 -0.95 9.76 -5.99
N CYS A 63 -0.65 9.91 -7.30
CA CYS A 63 0.31 10.92 -7.80
C CYS A 63 0.00 12.39 -7.45
N ARG A 64 -1.24 12.72 -7.06
CA ARG A 64 -1.66 14.08 -6.70
C ARG A 64 -2.01 14.25 -5.21
N ARG A 65 -1.72 13.23 -4.40
CA ARG A 65 -2.06 13.21 -2.97
C ARG A 65 -0.79 13.08 -2.16
N LYS A 66 -0.74 13.76 -1.03
CA LYS A 66 0.32 13.56 -0.05
C LYS A 66 -0.06 12.33 0.78
N VAL A 67 0.58 11.19 0.52
CA VAL A 67 0.23 9.89 1.14
C VAL A 67 1.35 9.34 2.00
N LEU A 68 0.99 8.65 3.09
CA LEU A 68 1.93 7.94 3.95
C LEU A 68 1.68 6.43 3.85
N ILE A 69 2.63 5.69 3.32
CA ILE A 69 2.59 4.23 3.28
C ILE A 69 3.75 3.71 4.11
N VAL A 70 3.44 2.90 5.14
CA VAL A 70 4.44 2.24 5.97
C VAL A 70 4.39 0.75 5.68
N LEU A 71 5.53 0.21 5.27
CA LEU A 71 5.72 -1.20 4.94
C LEU A 71 6.63 -1.81 6.00
N ASP A 72 6.09 -2.73 6.78
CA ASP A 72 6.81 -3.41 7.85
C ASP A 72 7.22 -4.83 7.41
N ASP A 73 8.43 -5.23 7.79
CA ASP A 73 9.05 -6.51 7.40
C ASP A 73 9.19 -6.72 5.88
N VAL A 74 9.67 -5.69 5.16
CA VAL A 74 10.08 -5.80 3.75
C VAL A 74 11.47 -6.45 3.68
N ASP A 75 11.59 -7.55 2.95
CA ASP A 75 12.85 -8.30 2.80
C ASP A 75 13.30 -8.47 1.34
N GLN A 76 12.45 -8.16 0.36
CA GLN A 76 12.75 -8.28 -1.07
C GLN A 76 12.53 -6.96 -1.82
N LEU A 77 13.41 -6.67 -2.79
CA LEU A 77 13.28 -5.47 -3.63
C LEU A 77 11.99 -5.46 -4.46
N ASP A 78 11.52 -6.63 -4.90
CA ASP A 78 10.31 -6.73 -5.71
C ASP A 78 9.04 -6.40 -4.92
N GLN A 79 9.03 -6.65 -3.61
CA GLN A 79 7.94 -6.18 -2.73
C GLN A 79 7.88 -4.66 -2.72
N LEU A 80 9.03 -4.00 -2.56
CA LEU A 80 9.11 -2.54 -2.56
C LEU A 80 8.66 -1.97 -3.91
N LYS A 81 9.19 -2.49 -5.03
CA LYS A 81 8.83 -2.04 -6.38
C LYS A 81 7.34 -2.24 -6.71
N ALA A 82 6.70 -3.23 -6.11
CA ALA A 82 5.27 -3.49 -6.30
C ALA A 82 4.36 -2.55 -5.52
N LEU A 83 4.83 -1.99 -4.41
CA LEU A 83 4.02 -1.23 -3.46
C LEU A 83 4.33 0.28 -3.45
N ALA A 84 5.44 0.72 -4.07
CA ALA A 84 5.94 2.11 -4.08
C ALA A 84 6.32 2.61 -5.48
#